data_AF-A0A3S1HYM2-F1
#
_entry.id   AF-A0A3S1HYM2-F1
#
_cell.length_a   1.000
_cell.length_b   1.000
_cell.length_c   1.000
_cell.angle_alpha   90.00
_cell.angle_beta   90.00
_cell.angle_gamma   90.00
#
_symmetry.space_group_name_H-M   'P 1'
#
loop_
_entity.id
_entity.type
_entity.pdbx_description
1 polymer ?
#
loop_
_entity_poly.entity_id
_entity_poly.type
_entity_poly.pdbx_seq_one_letter_code
_entity_poly.pdbx_strand_id
1 'polypeptide(L)'
;LLRAAKRNNFQIVKKIMMCGVFLEEPHDYFCACQDCTDGRTEDFKVYTTRRLDTYTALASPAYISLTAEDPIMSAFYLSKKFRHLSEIEGEYKQIYTALDEQVQNFTLALLDQCQSSEEVKAVLSGKPKKEEFYSNGGGPRARSANGSDDNDYVGKDMMLPMVYTAVRMDQKKFAAHPQCQAQIGELWYSGVPFLRYLNRFAYLMLAIPIGMLCCPVLSALYLATPWKKVSRIVNTPLMKFLNYTCSYLTFLILVVVAKLYVRHYIDSFSCDQPDTMAYVMTVLVFMWIIGLIVEECKQIFGSGARDYFASFWNVLDSLMLSFLLASFVLEIVTPFRLHEVSDVLRLCRSLDELTYILATSSPSIDPPVEWDPSWVPDPELLSDVLFSMGIILSVSRFSFIMPANEALGTMLVSFRRTVSDIVKIFGMFLLVLVAFTCGIAALYAPNTCNTSTFGSFSSTLNTLTWSMFGMGSQEAPQLDLHDDLPVYSLTNNPGKTSGAATVGRYLYGIYVFCTMVVLLNLLIAVMSNTFQEVQ
;
A
#
# COMPACT_ATOMS: atom_id res chain seq x y z
N LEU A 1 -39.58 -16.05 22.09
CA LEU A 1 -38.78 -14.88 21.66
C LEU A 1 -38.12 -15.10 20.29
N LEU A 2 -37.28 -16.12 20.13
CA LEU A 2 -36.53 -16.41 18.88
C LEU A 2 -37.37 -16.34 17.59
N ARG A 3 -38.50 -17.08 17.53
CA ARG A 3 -39.40 -17.03 16.35
C ARG A 3 -40.03 -15.65 16.11
N ALA A 4 -40.30 -14.88 17.16
CA ALA A 4 -40.90 -13.55 17.03
C ALA A 4 -39.88 -12.53 16.49
N ALA A 5 -38.63 -12.60 16.98
CA ALA A 5 -37.53 -11.79 16.49
C ALA A 5 -37.16 -12.13 15.04
N LYS A 6 -37.10 -13.43 14.66
CA LYS A 6 -36.91 -13.84 13.26
C LYS A 6 -37.97 -13.28 12.30
N ARG A 7 -39.20 -13.06 12.78
CA ARG A 7 -40.29 -12.43 12.00
C ARG A 7 -40.30 -10.90 12.06
N ASN A 8 -39.36 -10.29 12.78
CA ASN A 8 -39.22 -8.84 12.95
C ASN A 8 -40.52 -8.14 13.43
N ASN A 9 -41.31 -8.78 14.30
CA ASN A 9 -42.55 -8.19 14.81
C ASN A 9 -42.32 -7.47 16.15
N PHE A 10 -42.21 -6.14 16.08
CA PHE A 10 -41.91 -5.26 17.22
C PHE A 10 -42.87 -5.45 18.41
N GLN A 11 -44.17 -5.52 18.16
CA GLN A 11 -45.17 -5.60 19.25
C GLN A 11 -45.07 -6.91 20.03
N ILE A 12 -44.86 -8.02 19.33
CA ILE A 12 -44.72 -9.34 19.94
C ILE A 12 -43.40 -9.43 20.71
N VAL A 13 -42.30 -8.94 20.14
CA VAL A 13 -40.99 -8.93 20.80
C VAL A 13 -41.06 -8.11 22.09
N LYS A 14 -41.61 -6.89 22.03
CA LYS A 14 -41.79 -6.01 23.19
C LYS A 14 -42.58 -6.68 24.31
N LYS A 15 -43.73 -7.29 23.99
CA LYS A 15 -44.59 -7.96 24.98
C LYS A 15 -43.86 -9.12 25.67
N ILE A 16 -43.07 -9.91 24.93
CA ILE A 16 -42.31 -11.02 25.49
C ILE A 16 -41.15 -10.51 26.35
N MET A 17 -40.45 -9.45 25.93
CA MET A 17 -39.36 -8.85 26.70
C MET A 17 -39.84 -8.22 28.01
N MET A 18 -41.04 -7.64 28.03
CA MET A 18 -41.67 -7.14 29.26
C MET A 18 -41.90 -8.23 30.31
N CYS A 19 -41.97 -9.51 29.90
CA CYS A 19 -42.02 -10.65 30.82
C CYS A 19 -40.65 -11.09 31.35
N GLY A 20 -39.56 -10.38 31.01
CA GLY A 20 -38.20 -10.67 31.48
C GLY A 20 -37.44 -11.73 30.68
N VAL A 21 -37.92 -12.10 29.49
CA VAL A 21 -37.25 -13.08 28.62
C VAL A 21 -36.33 -12.37 27.63
N PHE A 22 -35.04 -12.72 27.63
CA PHE A 22 -34.02 -12.20 26.71
C PHE A 22 -33.39 -13.34 25.89
N LEU A 23 -32.78 -13.01 24.75
CA LEU A 23 -31.97 -13.97 24.00
C LEU A 23 -30.57 -13.99 24.61
N GLU A 24 -30.09 -15.20 24.91
CA GLU A 24 -28.69 -15.42 25.27
C GLU A 24 -27.82 -15.34 24.02
N GLU A 25 -26.67 -14.66 24.13
CA GLU A 25 -25.71 -14.64 23.05
C GLU A 25 -25.03 -16.01 22.91
N PRO A 26 -24.89 -16.54 21.68
CA PRO A 26 -24.12 -17.75 21.47
C PRO A 26 -22.67 -17.56 21.92
N HIS A 27 -22.11 -18.62 22.53
CA HIS A 27 -20.69 -18.67 22.88
C HIS A 27 -19.80 -18.48 21.65
N ASP A 28 -18.55 -18.12 21.90
CA ASP A 28 -17.54 -17.98 20.85
C ASP A 28 -17.37 -19.30 20.08
N TYR A 29 -17.00 -19.22 18.80
CA TYR A 29 -16.88 -20.38 17.92
C TYR A 29 -15.90 -21.41 18.48
N PHE A 30 -14.81 -20.98 19.10
CA PHE A 30 -13.79 -21.88 19.67
C PHE A 30 -14.01 -22.19 21.16
N CYS A 31 -15.19 -21.92 21.71
CA CYS A 31 -15.49 -22.26 23.09
C CYS A 31 -15.42 -23.79 23.32
N ALA A 32 -14.80 -24.18 24.43
CA ALA A 32 -14.60 -25.57 24.85
C ALA A 32 -15.36 -25.92 26.14
N CYS A 33 -16.43 -25.17 26.48
CA CYS A 33 -17.26 -25.50 27.63
C CYS A 33 -18.01 -26.81 27.42
N GLN A 34 -18.40 -27.47 28.51
CA GLN A 34 -19.05 -28.78 28.47
C GLN A 34 -20.34 -28.75 27.62
N ASP A 35 -21.20 -27.75 27.79
CA ASP A 35 -22.43 -27.60 26.98
C ASP A 35 -22.17 -27.48 25.46
N CYS A 36 -21.08 -26.81 25.06
CA CYS A 36 -20.73 -26.66 23.65
C CYS A 36 -20.10 -27.93 23.09
N THR A 37 -19.28 -28.62 23.87
CA THR A 37 -18.70 -29.90 23.48
C THR A 37 -19.79 -30.95 23.32
N ASP A 38 -20.67 -31.06 24.32
CA ASP A 38 -21.79 -32.01 24.33
C ASP A 38 -22.71 -31.75 23.12
N GLY A 39 -23.13 -30.51 22.91
CA GLY A 39 -23.97 -30.13 21.77
C GLY A 39 -23.33 -30.41 20.40
N ARG A 40 -22.01 -30.30 20.28
CA ARG A 40 -21.29 -30.67 19.04
C ARG A 40 -21.21 -32.17 18.82
N THR A 41 -21.07 -32.95 19.90
CA THR A 41 -20.96 -34.41 19.85
C THR A 41 -22.30 -35.11 19.64
N GLU A 42 -23.40 -34.56 20.19
CA GLU A 42 -24.74 -35.12 20.03
C GLU A 42 -25.26 -34.96 18.60
N ASP A 43 -25.39 -33.71 18.14
CA ASP A 43 -25.82 -33.40 16.77
C ASP A 43 -25.25 -32.04 16.32
N PHE A 44 -24.16 -32.12 15.56
CA PHE A 44 -23.48 -30.96 15.01
C PHE A 44 -24.41 -30.07 14.17
N LYS A 45 -25.32 -30.66 13.38
CA LYS A 45 -26.21 -29.89 12.49
C LYS A 45 -27.24 -29.11 13.28
N VAL A 46 -27.82 -29.71 14.33
CA VAL A 46 -28.76 -29.02 15.21
C VAL A 46 -28.06 -27.91 15.98
N TYR A 47 -26.83 -28.17 16.47
CA TYR A 47 -26.02 -27.17 17.15
C TYR A 47 -25.71 -25.94 16.27
N THR A 48 -25.25 -26.14 15.03
CA THR A 48 -24.98 -25.04 14.10
C THR A 48 -26.25 -24.30 13.69
N THR A 49 -27.34 -25.01 13.41
CA THR A 49 -28.64 -24.42 13.05
C THR A 49 -29.19 -23.57 14.19
N ARG A 50 -29.08 -24.03 15.44
CA ARG A 50 -29.51 -23.27 16.64
C ARG A 50 -28.73 -21.97 16.78
N ARG A 51 -27.41 -22.01 16.57
CA ARG A 51 -26.57 -20.82 16.60
C ARG A 51 -26.97 -19.81 15.52
N LEU A 52 -27.13 -20.28 14.27
CA LEU A 52 -27.59 -19.44 13.15
C LEU A 52 -28.94 -18.79 13.44
N ASP A 53 -29.90 -19.58 13.91
CA ASP A 53 -31.24 -19.11 14.27
C ASP A 53 -31.23 -18.06 15.39
N THR A 54 -30.32 -18.23 16.35
CA THR A 54 -30.11 -17.26 17.44
C THR A 54 -29.51 -15.97 16.88
N TYR A 55 -28.51 -16.04 16.01
CA TYR A 55 -27.94 -14.86 15.36
C TYR A 55 -28.93 -14.13 14.45
N THR A 56 -29.77 -14.86 13.72
CA THR A 56 -30.86 -14.25 12.93
C THR A 56 -31.85 -13.50 13.83
N ALA A 57 -32.15 -14.04 15.01
CA ALA A 57 -33.02 -13.37 15.97
C ALA A 57 -32.35 -12.12 16.57
N LEU A 58 -31.05 -12.18 16.91
CA LEU A 58 -30.28 -11.05 17.43
C LEU A 58 -30.10 -9.93 16.38
N ALA A 59 -29.98 -10.28 15.10
CA ALA A 59 -29.87 -9.33 14.00
C ALA A 59 -31.18 -8.58 13.67
N SER A 60 -32.30 -8.97 14.28
CA SER A 60 -33.60 -8.36 14.01
C SER A 60 -33.61 -6.88 14.44
N PRO A 61 -33.99 -5.94 13.56
CA PRO A 61 -34.16 -4.53 13.89
C PRO A 61 -35.06 -4.28 15.11
N ALA A 62 -36.16 -5.03 15.20
CA ALA A 62 -37.09 -4.95 16.34
C ALA A 62 -36.44 -5.39 17.66
N TYR A 63 -35.54 -6.37 17.62
CA TYR A 63 -34.82 -6.80 18.83
C TYR A 63 -33.78 -5.77 19.24
N ILE A 64 -32.89 -5.37 18.31
CA ILE A 64 -31.80 -4.42 18.56
C ILE A 64 -32.35 -3.10 19.13
N SER A 65 -33.41 -2.56 18.54
CA SER A 65 -34.03 -1.29 18.99
C SER A 65 -34.64 -1.35 20.41
N LEU A 66 -35.01 -2.53 20.90
CA LEU A 66 -35.60 -2.71 22.22
C LEU A 66 -34.57 -3.07 23.30
N THR A 67 -33.46 -3.70 22.92
CA THR A 67 -32.46 -4.23 23.87
C THR A 67 -31.24 -3.34 24.01
N ALA A 68 -30.81 -2.68 22.94
CA ALA A 68 -29.55 -1.95 22.93
C ALA A 68 -29.73 -0.53 23.45
N GLU A 69 -28.84 -0.10 24.36
CA GLU A 69 -28.75 1.30 24.78
C GLU A 69 -28.27 2.22 23.64
N ASP A 70 -27.31 1.72 22.85
CA ASP A 70 -26.83 2.34 21.61
C ASP A 70 -27.05 1.34 20.46
N PRO A 71 -28.14 1.50 19.68
CA PRO A 71 -28.49 0.56 18.62
C PRO A 71 -27.51 0.58 17.45
N ILE A 72 -26.86 1.72 17.18
CA ILE A 72 -25.90 1.86 16.07
C ILE A 72 -24.61 1.14 16.43
N MET A 73 -24.08 1.39 17.63
CA MET A 73 -22.85 0.74 18.07
C MET A 73 -23.03 -0.78 18.21
N SER A 74 -24.17 -1.22 18.74
CA SER A 74 -24.50 -2.65 18.86
C SER A 74 -24.61 -3.32 17.49
N ALA A 75 -25.22 -2.64 16.52
CA ALA A 75 -25.28 -3.08 15.13
C ALA A 75 -23.88 -3.20 14.51
N PHE A 76 -22.97 -2.25 14.76
CA PHE A 76 -21.59 -2.32 14.25
C PHE A 76 -20.81 -3.51 14.82
N TYR A 77 -20.94 -3.80 16.12
CA TYR A 77 -20.33 -4.98 16.73
C TYR A 77 -20.87 -6.28 16.13
N LEU A 78 -22.19 -6.36 15.96
CA LEU A 78 -22.84 -7.55 15.42
C LEU A 78 -22.45 -7.78 13.94
N SER A 79 -22.42 -6.72 13.15
CA SER A 79 -21.91 -6.73 11.77
C SER A 79 -20.46 -7.25 11.69
N LYS A 80 -19.56 -6.72 12.52
CA LYS A 80 -18.17 -7.20 12.60
C LYS A 80 -18.10 -8.67 12.98
N LYS A 81 -18.93 -9.12 13.92
CA LYS A 81 -19.03 -10.52 14.35
C LYS A 81 -19.50 -11.44 13.21
N PHE A 82 -20.49 -11.02 12.43
CA PHE A 82 -20.96 -11.80 11.27
C PHE A 82 -19.92 -11.93 10.17
N ARG A 83 -19.17 -10.87 9.87
CA ARG A 83 -18.07 -10.95 8.90
C ARG A 83 -17.01 -11.94 9.37
N HIS A 84 -16.61 -11.89 10.63
CA HIS A 84 -15.65 -12.84 11.19
C HIS A 84 -16.17 -14.28 11.16
N LEU A 85 -17.43 -14.53 11.53
CA LEU A 85 -18.03 -15.85 11.46
C LEU A 85 -18.16 -16.36 10.01
N SER A 86 -18.37 -15.48 9.03
CA SER A 86 -18.44 -15.85 7.61
C SER A 86 -17.10 -16.32 7.03
N GLU A 87 -15.98 -15.93 7.65
CA GLU A 87 -14.64 -16.40 7.31
C GLU A 87 -14.33 -17.76 7.94
N ILE A 88 -14.84 -18.01 9.15
CA ILE A 88 -14.67 -19.28 9.87
C ILE A 88 -15.60 -20.37 9.29
N GLU A 89 -16.87 -20.04 9.07
CA GLU A 89 -17.91 -20.95 8.59
C GLU A 89 -18.19 -20.74 7.10
N GLY A 90 -17.31 -21.30 6.27
CA GLY A 90 -17.42 -21.19 4.81
C GLY A 90 -18.74 -21.73 4.24
N GLU A 91 -19.35 -22.73 4.88
CA GLU A 91 -20.60 -23.37 4.44
C GLU A 91 -21.81 -22.45 4.55
N TYR A 92 -21.81 -21.55 5.54
CA TYR A 92 -22.93 -20.63 5.82
C TYR A 92 -22.60 -19.17 5.51
N LYS A 93 -21.50 -18.93 4.78
CA LYS A 93 -21.02 -17.59 4.43
C LYS A 93 -22.13 -16.68 3.89
N GLN A 94 -22.96 -17.18 2.97
CA GLN A 94 -24.07 -16.41 2.36
C GLN A 94 -25.11 -15.94 3.38
N ILE A 95 -25.40 -16.76 4.41
CA ILE A 95 -26.38 -16.41 5.45
C ILE A 95 -25.79 -15.29 6.32
N TYR A 96 -24.53 -15.42 6.75
CA TYR A 96 -23.86 -14.39 7.55
C TYR A 96 -23.71 -13.07 6.79
N THR A 97 -23.41 -13.10 5.49
CA THR A 97 -23.38 -11.87 4.68
C THR A 97 -24.74 -11.21 4.56
N ALA A 98 -25.83 -11.99 4.45
CA ALA A 98 -27.18 -11.45 4.43
C ALA A 98 -27.58 -10.84 5.78
N LEU A 99 -27.19 -11.45 6.90
CA LEU A 99 -27.39 -10.90 8.24
C LEU A 99 -26.58 -9.61 8.46
N ASP A 100 -25.33 -9.57 7.99
CA ASP A 100 -24.51 -8.36 8.00
C ASP A 100 -25.18 -7.22 7.23
N GLU A 101 -25.66 -7.50 6.02
CA GLU A 101 -26.39 -6.52 5.22
C GLU A 101 -27.68 -6.04 5.90
N GLN A 102 -28.44 -6.93 6.53
CA GLN A 102 -29.65 -6.57 7.27
C GLN A 102 -29.34 -5.57 8.41
N VAL A 103 -28.29 -5.83 9.19
CA VAL A 103 -27.88 -4.99 10.31
C VAL A 103 -27.34 -3.63 9.82
N GLN A 104 -26.58 -3.61 8.73
CA GLN A 104 -26.14 -2.37 8.10
C GLN A 104 -27.33 -1.53 7.60
N ASN A 105 -28.29 -2.15 6.90
CA ASN A 105 -29.47 -1.47 6.39
C ASN A 105 -30.33 -0.90 7.53
N PHE A 106 -30.37 -1.56 8.70
CA PHE A 106 -31.00 -0.99 9.89
C PHE A 106 -30.32 0.30 10.35
N THR A 107 -28.99 0.36 10.40
CA THR A 107 -28.27 1.59 10.79
C THR A 107 -28.48 2.73 9.78
N LEU A 108 -28.59 2.40 8.49
CA LEU A 108 -28.93 3.38 7.46
C LEU A 108 -30.33 3.93 7.64
N ALA A 109 -31.31 3.05 7.87
CA ALA A 109 -32.69 3.44 8.09
C ALA A 109 -32.86 4.35 9.31
N LEU A 110 -32.07 4.15 10.37
CA LEU A 110 -32.04 5.06 11.53
C LEU A 110 -31.48 6.44 11.17
N LEU A 111 -30.42 6.48 10.36
CA LEU A 111 -29.82 7.74 9.92
C LEU A 111 -30.79 8.51 9.02
N ASP A 112 -31.48 7.83 8.11
CA ASP A 112 -32.52 8.40 7.24
C ASP A 112 -33.69 9.06 7.99
N GLN A 113 -33.97 8.63 9.23
CA GLN A 113 -35.00 9.26 10.06
C GLN A 113 -34.58 10.61 10.66
N CYS A 114 -33.30 10.97 10.61
CA CYS A 114 -32.81 12.25 11.12
C CYS A 114 -33.28 13.39 10.21
N GLN A 115 -34.00 14.37 10.75
CA GLN A 115 -34.62 15.46 10.00
C GLN A 115 -33.77 16.74 10.00
N SER A 116 -32.94 16.94 11.02
CA SER A 116 -32.10 18.13 11.17
C SER A 116 -30.60 17.81 11.11
N SER A 117 -29.79 18.79 10.72
CA SER A 117 -28.33 18.63 10.76
C SER A 117 -27.80 18.48 12.19
N GLU A 118 -28.51 19.03 13.18
CA GLU A 118 -28.19 18.88 14.60
C GLU A 118 -28.40 17.44 15.08
N GLU A 119 -29.49 16.79 14.68
CA GLU A 119 -29.73 15.36 14.96
C GLU A 119 -28.63 14.49 14.33
N VAL A 120 -28.30 14.74 13.06
CA VAL A 120 -27.21 14.02 12.38
C VAL A 120 -25.88 14.25 13.10
N LYS A 121 -25.56 15.50 13.46
CA LYS A 121 -24.34 15.83 14.22
C LYS A 121 -24.32 15.12 15.57
N ALA A 122 -25.45 15.05 16.29
CA ALA A 122 -25.56 14.36 17.57
C ALA A 122 -25.35 12.83 17.42
N VAL A 123 -25.90 12.22 16.37
CA VAL A 123 -25.68 10.80 16.06
C VAL A 123 -24.20 10.53 15.75
N LEU A 124 -23.56 11.41 14.96
CA LEU A 124 -22.18 11.22 14.53
C LEU A 124 -21.13 11.62 15.58
N SER A 125 -21.46 12.52 16.50
CA SER A 125 -20.60 12.89 17.63
C SER A 125 -20.64 11.85 18.76
N GLY A 126 -21.75 11.10 18.86
CA GLY A 126 -21.95 10.07 19.87
C GLY A 126 -22.01 10.62 21.28
N LYS A 127 -21.97 9.74 22.29
CA LYS A 127 -21.89 10.18 23.69
C LYS A 127 -20.52 10.87 23.90
N PRO A 128 -20.47 12.09 24.50
CA PRO A 128 -19.20 12.65 24.91
C PRO A 128 -18.54 11.65 25.86
N LYS A 129 -17.30 11.26 25.57
CA LYS A 129 -16.48 10.52 26.54
C LYS A 129 -16.47 11.37 27.81
N LYS A 130 -17.18 10.93 28.86
CA LYS A 130 -16.80 11.31 30.21
C LYS A 130 -15.38 10.79 30.35
N GLU A 131 -14.41 11.69 30.43
CA GLU A 131 -13.05 11.32 30.79
C GLU A 131 -13.14 10.62 32.15
N GLU A 132 -13.10 9.30 32.14
CA GLU A 132 -12.77 8.50 33.32
C GLU A 132 -11.31 8.78 33.63
N PHE A 133 -11.11 9.88 34.35
CA PHE A 133 -9.89 10.16 35.07
C PHE A 133 -9.65 8.97 35.99
N TYR A 134 -8.57 8.22 35.74
CA TYR A 134 -8.00 7.31 36.71
C TYR A 134 -7.74 8.11 37.98
N SER A 135 -8.66 7.97 38.92
CA SER A 135 -8.58 8.55 40.25
C SER A 135 -7.62 7.70 41.06
N ASN A 136 -6.32 7.92 40.89
CA ASN A 136 -5.35 7.60 41.93
C ASN A 136 -4.98 8.87 42.67
N GLY A 137 -5.64 9.05 43.82
CA GLY A 137 -5.09 9.61 45.06
C GLY A 137 -4.57 11.05 45.07
N GLY A 138 -5.34 11.95 45.68
CA GLY A 138 -4.82 13.16 46.33
C GLY A 138 -5.70 14.40 46.16
N GLY A 139 -6.57 14.68 47.14
CA GLY A 139 -7.35 15.93 47.20
C GLY A 139 -6.53 17.17 47.63
N PRO A 140 -7.17 18.26 48.06
CA PRO A 140 -7.76 19.27 47.19
C PRO A 140 -7.09 20.65 47.36
N ARG A 141 -6.99 21.43 46.28
CA ARG A 141 -6.87 22.90 46.39
C ARG A 141 -7.72 23.57 45.33
N ALA A 142 -8.86 24.09 45.78
CA ALA A 142 -9.64 25.08 45.07
C ALA A 142 -8.78 26.32 44.81
N ARG A 143 -8.73 26.78 43.56
CA ARG A 143 -8.49 28.19 43.25
C ARG A 143 -9.39 28.61 42.09
N SER A 144 -10.29 29.52 42.46
CA SER A 144 -11.25 30.19 41.60
C SER A 144 -10.56 31.14 40.61
N ALA A 145 -11.15 31.20 39.42
CA ALA A 145 -11.27 32.32 38.48
C ALA A 145 -10.06 33.24 38.22
N ASN A 146 -9.58 33.23 36.97
CA ASN A 146 -9.67 34.40 36.07
C ASN A 146 -8.97 34.15 34.73
N GLY A 147 -9.59 34.63 33.64
CA GLY A 147 -8.87 35.19 32.50
C GLY A 147 -8.55 34.26 31.33
N SER A 148 -9.45 34.26 30.34
CA SER A 148 -9.11 34.32 28.90
C SER A 148 -7.97 33.43 28.37
N ASP A 149 -8.29 32.19 28.01
CA ASP A 149 -7.50 31.39 27.06
C ASP A 149 -8.44 30.50 26.23
N ASP A 150 -9.21 31.14 25.34
CA ASP A 150 -10.22 30.49 24.46
C ASP A 150 -9.63 29.89 23.16
N ASN A 151 -8.34 29.50 23.11
CA ASN A 151 -7.73 29.11 21.82
C ASN A 151 -7.03 27.75 21.75
N ASP A 152 -7.13 26.88 22.76
CA ASP A 152 -6.51 25.54 22.71
C ASP A 152 -7.50 24.35 22.72
N TYR A 153 -8.81 24.60 22.75
CA TYR A 153 -9.84 23.54 22.81
C TYR A 153 -10.52 23.20 21.47
N VAL A 154 -10.34 24.00 20.41
CA VAL A 154 -11.08 23.82 19.14
C VAL A 154 -10.60 22.61 18.32
N GLY A 155 -9.45 22.02 18.65
CA GLY A 155 -8.91 20.86 17.92
C GLY A 155 -9.53 19.51 18.30
N LYS A 156 -10.18 19.39 19.46
CA LYS A 156 -10.64 18.10 20.01
C LYS A 156 -12.14 17.84 19.79
N ASP A 157 -12.95 18.89 19.62
CA ASP A 157 -14.39 18.81 19.41
C ASP A 157 -14.80 18.53 17.95
N MET A 158 -13.83 18.46 17.03
CA MET A 158 -14.08 18.36 15.59
C MET A 158 -13.80 16.97 14.99
N MET A 159 -13.60 15.95 15.81
CA MET A 159 -13.60 14.57 15.35
C MET A 159 -14.99 14.00 15.55
N LEU A 160 -15.64 13.58 14.46
CA LEU A 160 -16.86 12.76 14.48
C LEU A 160 -16.48 11.34 14.94
N PRO A 161 -16.56 11.01 16.24
CA PRO A 161 -15.96 9.78 16.78
C PRO A 161 -16.70 8.54 16.28
N MET A 162 -18.00 8.69 15.99
CA MET A 162 -18.80 7.60 15.43
C MET A 162 -18.37 7.27 14.01
N VAL A 163 -18.05 8.27 13.18
CA VAL A 163 -17.54 8.05 11.82
C VAL A 163 -16.19 7.33 11.86
N TYR A 164 -15.29 7.77 12.75
CA TYR A 164 -14.00 7.09 12.96
C TYR A 164 -14.20 5.62 13.37
N THR A 165 -15.13 5.37 14.29
CA THR A 165 -15.46 4.01 14.75
C THR A 165 -16.08 3.18 13.63
N ALA A 166 -16.98 3.76 12.83
CA ALA A 166 -17.61 3.12 11.67
C ALA A 166 -16.55 2.69 10.65
N VAL A 167 -15.58 3.56 10.34
CA VAL A 167 -14.45 3.22 9.44
C VAL A 167 -13.61 2.09 10.02
N ARG A 168 -13.27 2.14 11.32
CA ARG A 168 -12.48 1.09 12.00
C ARG A 168 -13.21 -0.27 12.07
N MET A 169 -14.55 -0.26 12.05
CA MET A 169 -15.37 -1.47 12.00
C MET A 169 -15.80 -1.84 10.57
N ASP A 170 -15.17 -1.26 9.55
CA ASP A 170 -15.45 -1.52 8.12
C ASP A 170 -16.93 -1.30 7.73
N GLN A 171 -17.62 -0.35 8.37
CA GLN A 171 -19.02 -0.01 8.08
C GLN A 171 -19.13 0.93 6.88
N LYS A 172 -18.79 0.40 5.70
CA LYS A 172 -18.64 1.17 4.45
C LYS A 172 -19.94 1.88 4.05
N LYS A 173 -21.09 1.19 4.13
CA LYS A 173 -22.40 1.76 3.75
C LYS A 173 -22.79 2.95 4.63
N PHE A 174 -22.58 2.83 5.95
CA PHE A 174 -22.89 3.89 6.90
C PHE A 174 -22.02 5.13 6.67
N ALA A 175 -20.71 4.94 6.50
CA ALA A 175 -19.79 6.04 6.22
C ALA A 175 -20.09 6.72 4.86
N ALA A 176 -20.51 5.96 3.85
CA ALA A 176 -20.87 6.47 2.53
C ALA A 176 -22.25 7.14 2.46
N HIS A 177 -23.02 7.13 3.55
CA HIS A 177 -24.37 7.69 3.56
C HIS A 177 -24.37 9.18 3.20
N PRO A 178 -25.30 9.67 2.34
CA PRO A 178 -25.31 11.07 1.90
C PRO A 178 -25.31 12.09 3.03
N GLN A 179 -26.06 11.83 4.11
CA GLN A 179 -26.10 12.73 5.27
C GLN A 179 -24.77 12.75 6.04
N CYS A 180 -24.08 11.60 6.16
CA CYS A 180 -22.76 11.51 6.77
C CYS A 180 -21.71 12.24 5.91
N GLN A 181 -21.73 12.01 4.59
CA GLN A 181 -20.85 12.65 3.64
C GLN A 181 -21.06 14.17 3.55
N ALA A 182 -22.29 14.65 3.68
CA ALA A 182 -22.59 16.08 3.72
C ALA A 182 -21.90 16.78 4.92
N GLN A 183 -21.94 16.15 6.10
CA GLN A 183 -21.28 16.68 7.31
C GLN A 183 -19.75 16.66 7.18
N ILE A 184 -19.19 15.57 6.64
CA ILE A 184 -17.74 15.49 6.35
C ILE A 184 -17.34 16.55 5.32
N GLY A 185 -18.16 16.80 4.30
CA GLY A 185 -17.94 17.84 3.30
C GLY A 185 -17.97 19.25 3.88
N GLU A 186 -18.91 19.55 4.77
CA GLU A 186 -18.97 20.83 5.49
C GLU A 186 -17.69 21.07 6.30
N LEU A 187 -17.20 20.02 6.97
CA LEU A 187 -15.95 20.04 7.73
C LEU A 187 -14.72 20.23 6.84
N TRP A 188 -14.66 19.49 5.71
CA TRP A 188 -13.54 19.49 4.77
C TRP A 188 -13.31 20.84 4.10
N TYR A 189 -14.38 21.51 3.66
CA TYR A 189 -14.34 22.82 3.00
C TYR A 189 -14.50 24.01 3.96
N SER A 190 -14.49 23.76 5.27
CA SER A 190 -14.58 24.82 6.27
C SER A 190 -13.52 25.89 6.04
N GLY A 191 -13.89 27.17 6.11
CA GLY A 191 -12.96 28.30 5.91
C GLY A 191 -12.65 28.70 4.46
N VAL A 192 -12.87 27.83 3.46
CA VAL A 192 -12.55 28.08 2.04
C VAL A 192 -13.61 27.48 1.08
N PRO A 193 -14.85 27.98 1.09
CA PRO A 193 -15.96 27.40 0.34
C PRO A 193 -15.77 27.45 -1.19
N PHE A 194 -15.00 28.42 -1.70
CA PHE A 194 -14.73 28.56 -3.13
C PHE A 194 -13.93 27.37 -3.70
N LEU A 195 -13.14 26.67 -2.88
CA LEU A 195 -12.36 25.51 -3.32
C LEU A 195 -13.22 24.25 -3.56
N ARG A 196 -14.52 24.29 -3.28
CA ARG A 196 -15.43 23.20 -3.67
C ARG A 196 -15.51 23.04 -5.20
N TYR A 197 -15.29 24.11 -5.95
CA TYR A 197 -15.21 24.05 -7.42
C TYR A 197 -13.94 23.35 -7.95
N LEU A 198 -12.92 23.18 -7.09
CA LEU A 198 -11.67 22.49 -7.43
C LEU A 198 -11.84 20.98 -7.62
N ASN A 199 -13.00 20.40 -7.23
CA ASN A 199 -13.31 18.99 -7.47
C ASN A 199 -13.36 18.62 -8.96
N ARG A 200 -13.49 19.61 -9.85
CA ARG A 200 -13.37 19.40 -11.28
C ARG A 200 -11.90 19.30 -11.67
N PHE A 201 -11.54 18.21 -12.35
CA PHE A 201 -10.16 17.90 -12.80
C PHE A 201 -9.43 19.09 -13.45
N ALA A 202 -10.13 19.90 -14.27
CA ALA A 202 -9.54 21.08 -14.92
C ALA A 202 -9.05 22.15 -13.92
N TYR A 203 -9.78 22.39 -12.83
CA TYR A 203 -9.39 23.35 -11.81
C TYR A 203 -8.29 22.79 -10.89
N LEU A 204 -8.29 21.48 -10.66
CA LEU A 204 -7.20 20.79 -9.94
C LEU A 204 -5.87 20.94 -10.69
N MET A 205 -5.85 20.69 -12.00
CA MET A 205 -4.64 20.80 -12.83
C MET A 205 -4.09 22.24 -12.87
N LEU A 206 -4.96 23.25 -12.81
CA LEU A 206 -4.54 24.66 -12.70
C LEU A 206 -4.05 25.01 -11.28
N ALA A 207 -4.65 24.42 -10.24
CA ALA A 207 -4.35 24.77 -8.86
C ALA A 207 -3.07 24.13 -8.32
N ILE A 208 -2.64 22.97 -8.84
CA ILE A 208 -1.37 22.34 -8.43
C ILE A 208 -0.15 23.24 -8.66
N PRO A 209 0.11 23.81 -9.86
CA PRO A 209 1.29 24.66 -10.07
C PRO A 209 1.23 25.96 -9.26
N ILE A 210 0.03 26.56 -9.11
CA ILE A 210 -0.17 27.73 -8.25
C ILE A 210 0.10 27.36 -6.79
N GLY A 211 -0.39 26.19 -6.35
CA GLY A 211 -0.18 25.63 -5.03
C GLY A 211 1.30 25.41 -4.74
N MET A 212 2.06 24.82 -5.65
CA MET A 212 3.51 24.61 -5.47
C MET A 212 4.28 25.91 -5.21
N LEU A 213 3.85 27.03 -5.81
CA LEU A 213 4.44 28.35 -5.57
C LEU A 213 3.93 29.00 -4.27
N CYS A 214 2.64 28.89 -3.98
CA CYS A 214 1.99 29.57 -2.85
C CYS A 214 2.16 28.83 -1.50
N CYS A 215 2.19 27.49 -1.51
CA CYS A 215 2.34 26.63 -0.34
C CYS A 215 3.57 26.95 0.52
N PRO A 216 4.81 27.06 -0.03
CA PRO A 216 5.98 27.38 0.79
C PRO A 216 5.87 28.76 1.45
N VAL A 217 5.26 29.73 0.77
CA VAL A 217 5.00 31.07 1.32
C VAL A 217 4.00 30.98 2.46
N LEU A 218 2.91 30.23 2.30
CA LEU A 218 1.90 30.06 3.35
C LEU A 218 2.45 29.34 4.59
N SER A 219 3.28 28.30 4.41
CA SER A 219 3.94 27.62 5.53
C SER A 219 4.95 28.51 6.24
N ALA A 220 5.73 29.32 5.51
CA ALA A 220 6.67 30.26 6.10
C ALA A 220 5.96 31.36 6.89
N LEU A 221 4.85 31.89 6.34
CA LEU A 221 4.02 32.89 7.03
C LEU A 221 3.39 32.33 8.30
N TYR A 222 2.93 31.07 8.27
CA TYR A 222 2.38 30.39 9.44
C TYR A 222 3.42 30.23 10.57
N LEU A 223 4.69 29.95 10.22
CA LEU A 223 5.78 29.82 11.18
C LEU A 223 6.24 31.19 11.73
N ALA A 224 6.31 32.20 10.87
CA ALA A 224 6.84 33.52 11.24
C ALA A 224 5.84 34.36 12.07
N THR A 225 4.53 34.25 11.79
CA THR A 225 3.51 35.03 12.50
C THR A 225 2.21 34.23 12.64
N PRO A 226 1.66 34.03 13.85
CA PRO A 226 0.38 33.36 14.04
C PRO A 226 -0.78 34.33 13.74
N TRP A 227 -0.88 34.80 12.50
CA TRP A 227 -2.02 35.61 12.08
C TRP A 227 -3.30 34.76 12.15
N LYS A 228 -4.28 35.23 12.93
CA LYS A 228 -5.56 34.53 13.14
C LYS A 228 -6.25 34.12 11.83
N LYS A 229 -6.12 34.93 10.76
CA LYS A 229 -6.71 34.63 9.44
C LYS A 229 -5.95 33.54 8.68
N VAL A 230 -4.63 33.62 8.59
CA VAL A 230 -3.79 32.63 7.88
C VAL A 230 -3.84 31.29 8.61
N SER A 231 -3.70 31.29 9.94
CA SER A 231 -3.80 30.11 10.77
C SER A 231 -5.17 29.42 10.61
N ARG A 232 -6.28 30.20 10.56
CA ARG A 232 -7.61 29.64 10.31
C ARG A 232 -7.74 28.96 8.95
N ILE A 233 -7.08 29.47 7.90
CA ILE A 233 -7.11 28.88 6.55
C ILE A 233 -6.23 27.62 6.50
N VAL A 234 -4.99 27.70 6.99
CA VAL A 234 -4.01 26.59 6.94
C VAL A 234 -4.42 25.41 7.82
N ASN A 235 -5.12 25.67 8.92
CA ASN A 235 -5.57 24.60 9.83
C ASN A 235 -6.73 23.75 9.27
N THR A 236 -7.33 24.14 8.14
CA THR A 236 -8.43 23.40 7.50
C THR A 236 -7.91 22.07 6.91
N PRO A 237 -8.71 20.97 6.93
CA PRO A 237 -8.28 19.68 6.42
C PRO A 237 -7.84 19.71 4.95
N LEU A 238 -8.60 20.40 4.10
CA LEU A 238 -8.30 20.55 2.68
C LEU A 238 -6.96 21.25 2.45
N MET A 239 -6.67 22.33 3.19
CA MET A 239 -5.39 23.05 3.01
C MET A 239 -4.20 22.22 3.49
N LYS A 240 -4.35 21.44 4.56
CA LYS A 240 -3.31 20.49 4.99
C LYS A 240 -3.03 19.44 3.91
N PHE A 241 -4.08 18.85 3.34
CA PHE A 241 -3.97 17.88 2.25
C PHE A 241 -3.32 18.47 1.00
N LEU A 242 -3.75 19.66 0.57
CA LEU A 242 -3.19 20.34 -0.59
C LEU A 242 -1.72 20.72 -0.37
N ASN A 243 -1.39 21.24 0.82
CA ASN A 243 -0.03 21.62 1.16
C ASN A 243 0.91 20.41 1.16
N TYR A 244 0.49 19.30 1.76
CA TYR A 244 1.23 18.04 1.71
C TYR A 244 1.44 17.56 0.26
N THR A 245 0.38 17.58 -0.55
CA THR A 245 0.43 17.16 -1.96
C THR A 245 1.39 18.01 -2.78
N CYS A 246 1.30 19.34 -2.68
CA CYS A 246 2.19 20.26 -3.37
C CYS A 246 3.65 20.09 -2.92
N SER A 247 3.88 19.98 -1.61
CA SER A 247 5.21 19.72 -1.02
C SER A 247 5.82 18.43 -1.55
N TYR A 248 5.04 17.35 -1.60
CA TYR A 248 5.50 16.07 -2.13
C TYR A 248 5.81 16.12 -3.64
N LEU A 249 4.98 16.79 -4.44
CA LEU A 249 5.25 16.99 -5.87
C LEU A 249 6.51 17.85 -6.11
N THR A 250 6.73 18.89 -5.31
CA THR A 250 7.98 19.68 -5.36
C THR A 250 9.19 18.82 -5.03
N PHE A 251 9.08 17.92 -4.05
CA PHE A 251 10.13 16.97 -3.70
C PHE A 251 10.45 16.03 -4.87
N LEU A 252 9.46 15.43 -5.52
CA LEU A 252 9.68 14.54 -6.66
C LEU A 252 10.43 15.24 -7.80
N ILE A 253 10.01 16.46 -8.15
CA ILE A 253 10.67 17.24 -9.20
C ILE A 253 12.09 17.60 -8.77
N LEU A 254 12.28 18.06 -7.53
CA LEU A 254 13.59 18.45 -7.01
C LEU A 254 14.57 17.28 -6.99
N VAL A 255 14.14 16.09 -6.57
CA VAL A 255 14.97 14.88 -6.49
C VAL A 255 15.46 14.45 -7.86
N VAL A 256 14.57 14.43 -8.86
CA VAL A 256 14.93 14.07 -10.24
C VAL A 256 15.87 15.12 -10.84
N VAL A 257 15.55 16.41 -10.69
CA VAL A 257 16.39 17.50 -11.20
C VAL A 257 17.76 17.50 -10.53
N ALA A 258 17.82 17.31 -9.22
CA ALA A 258 19.08 17.27 -8.47
C ALA A 258 19.99 16.15 -8.98
N LYS A 259 19.46 14.95 -9.22
CA LYS A 259 20.24 13.82 -9.72
C LYS A 259 20.71 13.99 -11.14
N LEU A 260 19.84 14.44 -12.04
CA LEU A 260 20.23 14.72 -13.43
C LEU A 260 21.28 15.84 -13.50
N TYR A 261 21.14 16.87 -12.67
CA TYR A 261 22.09 17.98 -12.59
C TYR A 261 23.44 17.51 -12.03
N VAL A 262 23.45 16.79 -10.90
CA VAL A 262 24.68 16.23 -10.31
C VAL A 262 25.40 15.33 -11.31
N ARG A 263 24.67 14.41 -11.99
CA ARG A 263 25.28 13.50 -12.97
C ARG A 263 25.87 14.24 -14.17
N HIS A 264 25.14 15.22 -14.71
CA HIS A 264 25.63 16.03 -15.83
C HIS A 264 26.95 16.72 -15.50
N TYR A 265 27.10 17.22 -14.26
CA TYR A 265 28.35 17.88 -13.84
C TYR A 265 29.48 16.90 -13.52
N ILE A 266 29.19 15.75 -12.90
CA ILE A 266 30.19 14.71 -12.65
C ILE A 266 30.76 14.18 -13.97
N ASP A 267 29.92 13.90 -14.97
CA ASP A 267 30.37 13.43 -16.28
C ASP A 267 31.10 14.52 -17.08
N SER A 268 30.88 15.81 -16.77
CA SER A 268 31.44 16.93 -17.55
C SER A 268 32.87 17.32 -17.15
N PHE A 269 33.38 17.02 -15.96
CA PHE A 269 34.75 17.41 -15.58
C PHE A 269 35.40 16.48 -14.56
N SER A 270 36.33 15.63 -15.04
CA SER A 270 37.20 14.78 -14.24
C SER A 270 38.25 15.52 -13.38
N CYS A 271 38.21 16.86 -13.26
CA CYS A 271 39.29 17.62 -12.60
C CYS A 271 38.91 18.99 -11.98
N ASP A 272 37.68 19.49 -12.08
CA ASP A 272 37.30 20.80 -11.48
C ASP A 272 36.30 20.64 -10.32
N GLN A 273 36.38 21.55 -9.34
CA GLN A 273 35.58 21.52 -8.12
C GLN A 273 34.08 21.44 -8.45
N PRO A 274 33.29 20.58 -7.76
CA PRO A 274 31.87 20.46 -8.04
C PRO A 274 31.17 21.80 -7.83
N ASP A 275 30.30 22.18 -8.79
CA ASP A 275 29.52 23.40 -8.72
C ASP A 275 28.75 23.49 -7.40
N THR A 276 28.92 24.61 -6.68
CA THR A 276 28.29 24.84 -5.36
C THR A 276 26.78 24.59 -5.36
N MET A 277 26.11 24.84 -6.48
CA MET A 277 24.67 24.60 -6.65
C MET A 277 24.29 23.11 -6.61
N ALA A 278 25.12 22.22 -7.13
CA ALA A 278 24.88 20.76 -7.08
C ALA A 278 24.88 20.27 -5.62
N TYR A 279 25.82 20.78 -4.82
CA TYR A 279 25.90 20.46 -3.39
C TYR A 279 24.69 21.00 -2.62
N VAL A 280 24.27 22.23 -2.90
CA VAL A 280 23.07 22.83 -2.27
C VAL A 280 21.82 22.00 -2.56
N MET A 281 21.59 21.61 -3.82
CA MET A 281 20.43 20.80 -4.19
C MET A 281 20.45 19.43 -3.51
N THR A 282 21.62 18.79 -3.43
CA THR A 282 21.80 17.50 -2.74
C THR A 282 21.50 17.60 -1.25
N VAL A 283 22.01 18.64 -0.57
CA VAL A 283 21.73 18.88 0.85
C VAL A 283 20.25 19.17 1.10
N LEU A 284 19.60 19.94 0.22
CA LEU A 284 18.16 20.22 0.32
C LEU A 284 17.34 18.93 0.20
N VAL A 285 17.65 18.06 -0.76
CA VAL A 285 16.97 16.77 -0.92
C VAL A 285 17.21 15.88 0.29
N PHE A 286 18.43 15.82 0.81
CA PHE A 286 18.76 15.01 1.99
C PHE A 286 17.98 15.47 3.24
N MET A 287 17.92 16.78 3.48
CA MET A 287 17.10 17.36 4.55
C MET A 287 15.62 17.01 4.39
N TRP A 288 15.12 16.98 3.15
CA TRP A 288 13.74 16.59 2.86
C TRP A 288 13.47 15.12 3.18
N ILE A 289 14.38 14.23 2.82
CA ILE A 289 14.27 12.78 3.11
C ILE A 289 14.27 12.56 4.63
N ILE A 290 15.13 13.25 5.38
CA ILE A 290 15.10 13.21 6.85
C ILE A 290 13.74 13.66 7.37
N GLY A 291 13.17 14.74 6.82
CA GLY A 291 11.82 15.21 7.17
C GLY A 291 10.75 14.14 6.99
N LEU A 292 10.75 13.45 5.85
CA LEU A 292 9.83 12.34 5.56
C LEU A 292 10.04 11.14 6.49
N ILE A 293 11.29 10.79 6.81
CA ILE A 293 11.60 9.73 7.77
C ILE A 293 11.07 10.08 9.16
N VAL A 294 11.26 11.32 9.63
CA VAL A 294 10.75 11.76 10.92
C VAL A 294 9.21 11.71 10.96
N GLU A 295 8.54 12.05 9.86
CA GLU A 295 7.09 11.93 9.72
C GLU A 295 6.63 10.47 9.85
N GLU A 296 7.25 9.55 9.11
CA GLU A 296 6.91 8.11 9.19
C GLU A 296 7.22 7.53 10.57
N CYS A 297 8.35 7.91 11.19
CA CYS A 297 8.67 7.51 12.56
C CYS A 297 7.57 7.94 13.54
N LYS A 298 7.08 9.19 13.44
CA LYS A 298 5.96 9.66 14.29
C LYS A 298 4.70 8.82 14.07
N GLN A 299 4.40 8.45 12.83
CA GLN A 299 3.24 7.59 12.52
C GLN A 299 3.37 6.19 13.11
N ILE A 300 4.57 5.60 13.04
CA ILE A 300 4.89 4.29 13.64
C ILE A 300 4.72 4.33 15.17
N PHE A 301 5.25 5.37 15.83
CA PHE A 301 5.12 5.53 17.28
C PHE A 301 3.67 5.79 17.71
N GLY A 302 2.90 6.55 16.92
CA GLY A 302 1.51 6.85 17.25
C GLY A 302 0.55 5.67 17.08
N SER A 303 0.72 4.88 16.02
CA SER A 303 -0.19 3.76 15.69
C SER A 303 0.25 2.43 16.28
N GLY A 304 1.54 2.28 16.60
CA GLY A 304 2.17 1.00 16.93
C GLY A 304 2.66 0.27 15.67
N ALA A 305 3.81 -0.39 15.77
CA ALA A 305 4.50 -1.01 14.63
C ALA A 305 3.66 -2.10 13.93
N ARG A 306 2.91 -2.92 14.71
CA ARG A 306 2.08 -4.00 14.17
C ARG A 306 0.99 -3.47 13.25
N ASP A 307 0.27 -2.45 13.68
CA ASP A 307 -0.84 -1.86 12.93
C ASP A 307 -0.31 -1.05 11.73
N TYR A 308 0.86 -0.42 11.89
CA TYR A 308 1.52 0.29 10.79
C TYR A 308 1.88 -0.65 9.63
N PHE A 309 2.62 -1.73 9.91
CA PHE A 309 3.08 -2.67 8.87
C PHE A 309 1.98 -3.60 8.34
N ALA A 310 0.80 -3.62 8.97
CA ALA A 310 -0.37 -4.31 8.41
C ALA A 310 -0.90 -3.63 7.14
N SER A 311 -0.63 -2.34 6.94
CA SER A 311 -1.02 -1.60 5.73
C SER A 311 0.05 -1.73 4.65
N PHE A 312 -0.32 -2.32 3.51
CA PHE A 312 0.55 -2.44 2.32
C PHE A 312 1.18 -1.10 1.89
N TRP A 313 0.40 -0.04 2.00
CA TRP A 313 0.80 1.32 1.64
C TRP A 313 1.91 1.87 2.53
N ASN A 314 1.82 1.64 3.84
CA ASN A 314 2.84 2.03 4.81
C ASN A 314 4.14 1.22 4.59
N VAL A 315 4.02 -0.05 4.19
CA VAL A 315 5.17 -0.89 3.82
C VAL A 315 5.89 -0.30 2.59
N LEU A 316 5.13 0.11 1.56
CA LEU A 316 5.72 0.76 0.37
C LEU A 316 6.41 2.08 0.72
N ASP A 317 5.83 2.90 1.58
CA ASP A 317 6.43 4.17 2.03
C ASP A 317 7.72 3.92 2.83
N SER A 318 7.72 2.92 3.72
CA SER A 318 8.93 2.51 4.45
C SER A 318 10.04 2.00 3.51
N LEU A 319 9.69 1.17 2.52
CA LEU A 319 10.65 0.66 1.53
C LEU A 319 11.23 1.78 0.67
N MET A 320 10.38 2.68 0.17
CA MET A 320 10.79 3.85 -0.62
C MET A 320 11.81 4.70 0.14
N LEU A 321 11.51 5.08 1.38
CA LEU A 321 12.41 5.89 2.19
C LEU A 321 13.70 5.16 2.52
N SER A 322 13.64 3.84 2.74
CA SER A 322 14.85 3.03 2.97
C SER A 322 15.77 3.00 1.75
N PHE A 323 15.23 2.85 0.53
CA PHE A 323 16.02 2.86 -0.70
C PHE A 323 16.61 4.24 -1.00
N LEU A 324 15.82 5.30 -0.82
CA LEU A 324 16.31 6.66 -0.98
C LEU A 324 17.43 6.96 0.04
N LEU A 325 17.23 6.65 1.32
CA LEU A 325 18.25 6.85 2.35
C LEU A 325 19.52 6.05 2.04
N ALA A 326 19.40 4.77 1.68
CA ALA A 326 20.55 3.92 1.37
C ALA A 326 21.35 4.44 0.17
N SER A 327 20.68 4.89 -0.90
CA SER A 327 21.34 5.54 -2.04
C SER A 327 22.11 6.80 -1.59
N PHE A 328 21.47 7.71 -0.86
CA PHE A 328 22.13 8.94 -0.42
C PHE A 328 23.31 8.67 0.53
N VAL A 329 23.20 7.67 1.41
CA VAL A 329 24.31 7.28 2.28
C VAL A 329 25.48 6.75 1.46
N LEU A 330 25.23 5.91 0.45
CA LEU A 330 26.28 5.40 -0.43
C LEU A 330 26.96 6.53 -1.21
N GLU A 331 26.20 7.48 -1.74
CA GLU A 331 26.74 8.66 -2.44
C GLU A 331 27.58 9.60 -1.58
N ILE A 332 27.32 9.64 -0.28
CA ILE A 332 28.17 10.40 0.65
C ILE A 332 29.43 9.58 1.00
N VAL A 333 29.29 8.29 1.26
CA VAL A 333 30.39 7.42 1.71
C VAL A 333 31.44 7.20 0.62
N THR A 334 31.03 7.08 -0.65
CA THR A 334 31.96 6.84 -1.78
C THR A 334 33.03 7.93 -1.93
N PRO A 335 32.72 9.25 -1.99
CA PRO A 335 33.73 10.29 -2.10
C PRO A 335 34.59 10.40 -0.83
N PHE A 336 34.04 10.15 0.38
CA PHE A 336 34.84 10.15 1.61
C PHE A 336 35.92 9.06 1.60
N ARG A 337 35.58 7.84 1.16
CA ARG A 337 36.55 6.74 1.02
C ARG A 337 37.55 6.99 -0.09
N LEU A 338 37.10 7.53 -1.22
CA LEU A 338 37.97 7.94 -2.32
C LEU A 338 38.93 9.05 -1.88
N HIS A 339 38.50 9.98 -1.03
CA HIS A 339 39.36 11.04 -0.52
C HIS A 339 40.47 10.49 0.39
N GLU A 340 40.14 9.59 1.32
CA GLU A 340 41.13 8.87 2.15
C GLU A 340 42.15 8.10 1.31
N VAL A 341 41.71 7.43 0.24
CA VAL A 341 42.60 6.72 -0.69
C VAL A 341 43.39 7.70 -1.57
N SER A 342 42.80 8.84 -1.97
CA SER A 342 43.46 9.86 -2.78
C SER A 342 44.60 10.56 -2.05
N ASP A 343 44.53 10.70 -0.72
CA ASP A 343 45.64 11.23 0.07
C ASP A 343 46.80 10.23 0.17
N VAL A 344 46.52 8.93 0.12
CA VAL A 344 47.54 7.87 -0.02
C VAL A 344 48.09 7.83 -1.46
N LEU A 345 47.24 8.00 -2.48
CA LEU A 345 47.63 8.01 -3.89
C LEU A 345 48.39 9.29 -4.28
N ARG A 346 48.11 10.44 -3.64
CA ARG A 346 48.91 11.67 -3.73
C ARG A 346 50.32 11.48 -3.17
N LEU A 347 50.49 10.63 -2.15
CA LEU A 347 51.80 10.23 -1.63
C LEU A 347 52.56 9.32 -2.60
N CYS A 348 51.85 8.44 -3.33
CA CYS A 348 52.45 7.67 -4.42
C CYS A 348 52.80 8.56 -5.63
N ARG A 349 51.97 9.54 -5.99
CA ARG A 349 52.22 10.46 -7.11
C ARG A 349 53.42 11.37 -6.86
N SER A 350 53.70 11.76 -5.61
CA SER A 350 54.90 12.54 -5.29
C SER A 350 56.20 11.71 -5.34
N LEU A 351 56.13 10.40 -5.14
CA LEU A 351 57.24 9.46 -5.41
C LEU A 351 57.39 9.18 -6.90
N ASP A 352 56.28 9.10 -7.63
CA ASP A 352 56.27 8.90 -9.08
C ASP A 352 56.75 10.14 -9.84
N GLU A 353 56.59 11.35 -9.30
CA GLU A 353 57.14 12.58 -9.88
C GLU A 353 58.68 12.60 -9.85
N LEU A 354 59.30 11.95 -8.85
CA LEU A 354 60.76 11.73 -8.82
C LEU A 354 61.20 10.69 -9.86
N THR A 355 60.33 9.73 -10.18
CA THR A 355 60.56 8.65 -11.15
C THR A 355 60.25 9.11 -12.59
N TYR A 356 59.33 10.05 -12.75
CA TYR A 356 58.91 10.68 -14.01
C TYR A 356 60.00 11.60 -14.58
N ILE A 357 60.79 12.28 -13.74
CA ILE A 357 61.96 13.06 -14.19
C ILE A 357 63.06 12.13 -14.76
N LEU A 358 63.10 10.85 -14.36
CA LEU A 358 64.07 9.85 -14.83
C LEU A 358 63.58 9.05 -16.04
N ALA A 359 62.30 9.12 -16.40
CA ALA A 359 61.70 8.33 -17.47
C ALA A 359 61.18 9.21 -18.62
N THR A 360 62.09 9.91 -19.30
CA THR A 360 61.84 10.48 -20.64
C THR A 360 61.63 9.36 -21.66
N SER A 361 60.42 8.79 -21.69
CA SER A 361 59.83 8.12 -22.86
C SER A 361 58.39 7.79 -22.53
N SER A 362 57.47 8.47 -23.21
CA SER A 362 56.05 8.14 -23.27
C SER A 362 55.84 6.65 -23.60
N PRO A 363 54.82 6.01 -22.99
CA PRO A 363 53.50 6.05 -23.60
C PRO A 363 52.38 6.42 -22.62
N SER A 364 51.26 6.85 -23.20
CA SER A 364 49.94 7.08 -22.59
C SER A 364 49.62 6.14 -21.42
N ILE A 365 49.57 6.71 -20.21
CA ILE A 365 49.06 6.06 -19.01
C ILE A 365 47.60 6.49 -18.85
N ASP A 366 46.69 5.73 -19.44
CA ASP A 366 45.35 5.59 -18.87
C ASP A 366 45.42 4.41 -17.90
N PRO A 367 45.11 4.60 -16.60
CA PRO A 367 44.51 3.55 -15.82
C PRO A 367 43.06 3.96 -15.59
N PRO A 368 42.07 3.41 -16.31
CA PRO A 368 40.81 3.21 -15.62
C PRO A 368 41.15 2.30 -14.43
N VAL A 369 40.78 2.69 -13.22
CA VAL A 369 40.74 1.74 -12.10
C VAL A 369 39.74 0.67 -12.53
N GLU A 370 40.26 -0.43 -13.06
CA GLU A 370 39.49 -1.61 -13.40
C GLU A 370 39.14 -2.26 -12.06
N TRP A 371 37.89 -2.06 -11.62
CA TRP A 371 37.36 -2.76 -10.48
C TRP A 371 37.25 -4.23 -10.86
N ASP A 372 38.27 -5.03 -10.53
CA ASP A 372 38.18 -6.48 -10.65
C ASP A 372 37.00 -6.97 -9.79
N PRO A 373 35.94 -7.56 -10.38
CA PRO A 373 34.70 -7.86 -9.69
C PRO A 373 34.91 -9.11 -8.85
N SER A 374 35.51 -8.96 -7.67
CA SER A 374 35.80 -10.12 -6.83
C SER A 374 34.64 -10.50 -5.91
N TRP A 375 33.69 -9.60 -5.57
CA TRP A 375 32.40 -9.94 -4.92
C TRP A 375 31.55 -8.72 -4.47
N VAL A 376 32.13 -7.52 -4.38
CA VAL A 376 31.39 -6.31 -3.95
C VAL A 376 30.88 -5.55 -5.18
N PRO A 377 29.57 -5.34 -5.35
CA PRO A 377 29.05 -4.50 -6.44
C PRO A 377 29.52 -3.05 -6.23
N ASP A 378 29.88 -2.38 -7.33
CA ASP A 378 30.33 -0.98 -7.29
C ASP A 378 29.33 -0.15 -6.47
N PRO A 379 29.78 0.54 -5.40
CA PRO A 379 28.88 1.25 -4.50
C PRO A 379 28.13 2.40 -5.20
N GLU A 380 28.70 2.96 -6.27
CA GLU A 380 28.04 3.92 -7.16
C GLU A 380 26.88 3.26 -7.93
N LEU A 381 27.12 2.11 -8.57
CA LEU A 381 26.08 1.36 -9.27
C LEU A 381 24.96 0.92 -8.31
N LEU A 382 25.32 0.46 -7.11
CA LEU A 382 24.34 0.09 -6.10
C LEU A 382 23.52 1.31 -5.65
N SER A 383 24.15 2.48 -5.50
CA SER A 383 23.42 3.73 -5.22
C SER A 383 22.42 4.06 -6.34
N ASP A 384 22.84 3.98 -7.60
CA ASP A 384 21.99 4.31 -8.75
C ASP A 384 20.80 3.35 -8.89
N VAL A 385 21.02 2.06 -8.64
CA VAL A 385 19.95 1.05 -8.63
C VAL A 385 18.96 1.33 -7.50
N LEU A 386 19.45 1.57 -6.28
CA LEU A 386 18.59 1.87 -5.13
C LEU A 386 17.84 3.20 -5.32
N PHE A 387 18.49 4.21 -5.90
CA PHE A 387 17.86 5.47 -6.24
C PHE A 387 16.74 5.28 -7.26
N SER A 388 16.99 4.52 -8.32
CA SER A 388 16.02 4.22 -9.37
C SER A 388 14.80 3.46 -8.82
N MET A 389 15.03 2.48 -7.93
CA MET A 389 13.92 1.80 -7.25
C MET A 389 13.16 2.74 -6.31
N GLY A 390 13.88 3.57 -5.56
CA GLY A 390 13.30 4.58 -4.67
C GLY A 390 12.44 5.59 -5.41
N ILE A 391 12.85 6.06 -6.59
CA ILE A 391 12.08 7.04 -7.37
C ILE A 391 10.84 6.42 -8.02
N ILE A 392 10.92 5.16 -8.48
CA ILE A 392 9.73 4.45 -9.00
C ILE A 392 8.69 4.32 -7.90
N LEU A 393 9.10 3.91 -6.69
CA LEU A 393 8.20 3.82 -5.54
C LEU A 393 7.68 5.20 -5.14
N SER A 394 8.49 6.25 -5.18
CA SER A 394 8.06 7.60 -4.81
C SER A 394 7.05 8.18 -5.80
N VAL A 395 7.17 7.93 -7.10
CA VAL A 395 6.16 8.29 -8.09
C VAL A 395 4.88 7.47 -7.88
N SER A 396 4.99 6.19 -7.52
CA SER A 396 3.82 5.34 -7.23
C SER A 396 2.94 5.88 -6.09
N ARG A 397 3.53 6.65 -5.16
CA ARG A 397 2.86 7.36 -4.06
C ARG A 397 1.76 8.32 -4.54
N PHE A 398 1.80 8.75 -5.81
CA PHE A 398 0.72 9.54 -6.41
C PHE A 398 -0.65 8.86 -6.31
N SER A 399 -0.68 7.53 -6.22
CA SER A 399 -1.89 6.74 -5.98
C SER A 399 -2.64 7.12 -4.69
N PHE A 400 -2.00 7.76 -3.70
CA PHE A 400 -2.67 8.24 -2.48
C PHE A 400 -3.51 9.49 -2.68
N ILE A 401 -3.19 10.30 -3.69
CA ILE A 401 -3.92 11.53 -4.01
C ILE A 401 -5.15 11.19 -4.88
N MET A 402 -5.05 10.10 -5.65
CA MET A 402 -6.05 9.66 -6.61
C MET A 402 -7.47 9.46 -6.02
N PRO A 403 -7.66 8.88 -4.81
CA PRO A 403 -8.98 8.78 -4.15
C PRO A 403 -9.69 10.10 -3.89
N ALA A 404 -8.97 11.22 -3.83
CA ALA A 404 -9.58 12.53 -3.58
C ALA A 404 -10.39 13.04 -4.77
N ASN A 405 -10.19 12.48 -5.96
CA ASN A 405 -10.95 12.81 -7.17
C ASN A 405 -12.08 11.79 -7.39
N GLU A 406 -13.28 12.26 -7.71
CA GLU A 406 -14.47 11.45 -7.98
C GLU A 406 -14.23 10.40 -9.08
N ALA A 407 -13.63 10.81 -10.21
CA ALA A 407 -13.44 9.92 -11.35
C ALA A 407 -12.29 8.92 -11.16
N LEU A 408 -11.16 9.37 -10.59
CA LEU A 408 -10.00 8.50 -10.42
C LEU A 408 -10.12 7.60 -9.18
N GLY A 409 -10.81 8.07 -8.13
CA GLY A 409 -10.99 7.32 -6.90
C GLY A 409 -11.84 6.06 -7.10
N THR A 410 -12.94 6.16 -7.86
CA THR A 410 -13.77 5.00 -8.22
C THR A 410 -12.96 3.98 -9.03
N MET A 411 -12.18 4.44 -10.00
CA MET A 411 -11.31 3.58 -10.81
C MET A 411 -10.24 2.85 -9.97
N LEU A 412 -9.60 3.54 -9.03
CA LEU A 412 -8.58 2.95 -8.15
C LEU A 412 -9.17 1.89 -7.20
N VAL A 413 -10.37 2.13 -6.66
CA VAL A 413 -11.06 1.15 -5.81
C VAL A 413 -11.37 -0.11 -6.61
N SER A 414 -11.85 0.04 -7.85
CA SER A 414 -12.09 -1.11 -8.74
C SER A 414 -10.81 -1.86 -9.06
N PHE A 415 -9.74 -1.14 -9.42
CA PHE A 415 -8.42 -1.73 -9.66
C PHE A 415 -7.90 -2.52 -8.45
N ARG A 416 -8.00 -1.96 -7.23
CA ARG A 416 -7.54 -2.64 -6.01
C ARG A 416 -8.25 -3.98 -5.79
N ARG A 417 -9.54 -4.08 -6.15
CA ARG A 417 -10.30 -5.33 -6.01
C ARG A 417 -9.88 -6.35 -7.07
N THR A 418 -9.68 -5.95 -8.32
CA THR A 418 -9.24 -6.85 -9.39
C THR A 418 -7.81 -7.37 -9.18
N VAL A 419 -6.92 -6.60 -8.54
CA VAL A 419 -5.54 -7.03 -8.23
C VAL A 419 -5.50 -8.34 -7.44
N SER A 420 -6.42 -8.57 -6.50
CA SER A 420 -6.47 -9.83 -5.73
C SER A 420 -6.69 -11.05 -6.63
N ASP A 421 -7.55 -10.91 -7.63
CA ASP A 421 -7.83 -11.99 -8.58
C ASP A 421 -6.71 -12.14 -9.62
N ILE A 422 -6.07 -11.03 -10.02
CA ILE A 422 -4.85 -11.05 -10.84
C ILE A 422 -3.75 -11.84 -10.13
N VAL A 423 -3.53 -11.64 -8.82
CA VAL A 423 -2.50 -12.37 -8.06
C VAL A 423 -2.76 -13.88 -8.06
N LYS A 424 -4.02 -14.32 -7.96
CA LYS A 424 -4.37 -15.76 -8.05
C LYS A 424 -4.04 -16.34 -9.42
N ILE A 425 -4.40 -15.62 -10.50
CA ILE A 425 -4.11 -16.06 -11.88
C ILE A 425 -2.61 -16.03 -12.14
N PHE A 426 -1.91 -15.01 -11.66
CA PHE A 426 -0.46 -14.90 -11.73
C PHE A 426 0.24 -16.05 -11.00
N GLY A 427 -0.31 -16.50 -9.86
CA GLY A 427 0.15 -17.71 -9.18
C GLY A 427 0.03 -18.97 -10.04
N MET A 428 -1.11 -19.17 -10.72
CA MET A 428 -1.26 -20.27 -11.68
C MET A 428 -0.28 -20.15 -12.86
N PHE A 429 -0.05 -18.94 -13.34
CA PHE A 429 0.93 -18.66 -14.39
C PHE A 429 2.36 -19.01 -13.97
N LEU A 430 2.79 -18.62 -12.77
CA LEU A 430 4.13 -18.94 -12.27
C LEU A 430 4.37 -20.45 -12.16
N LEU A 431 3.33 -21.23 -11.80
CA LEU A 431 3.42 -22.69 -11.79
C LEU A 431 3.69 -23.26 -13.19
N VAL A 432 2.99 -22.74 -14.20
CA VAL A 432 3.23 -23.12 -15.61
C VAL A 432 4.64 -22.70 -16.04
N LEU A 433 5.05 -21.47 -15.75
CA LEU A 433 6.39 -20.96 -16.08
C LEU A 433 7.48 -21.86 -15.51
N VAL A 434 7.43 -22.17 -14.21
CA VAL A 434 8.44 -23.01 -13.55
C VAL A 434 8.42 -24.44 -14.10
N ALA A 435 7.23 -25.03 -14.33
CA ALA A 435 7.12 -26.38 -14.87
C ALA A 435 7.77 -26.50 -16.26
N PHE A 436 7.49 -25.54 -17.17
CA PHE A 436 8.10 -25.52 -18.50
C PHE A 436 9.58 -25.13 -18.46
N THR A 437 9.99 -24.24 -17.55
CA THR A 437 11.41 -23.92 -17.33
C THR A 437 12.20 -25.17 -16.94
N CYS A 438 11.71 -25.94 -15.96
CA CYS A 438 12.34 -27.19 -15.56
C CYS A 438 12.37 -28.21 -16.70
N GLY A 439 11.26 -28.38 -17.43
CA GLY A 439 11.15 -29.33 -18.54
C GLY A 439 12.11 -29.01 -19.70
N ILE A 440 12.18 -27.74 -20.10
CA ILE A 440 13.07 -27.30 -21.19
C ILE A 440 14.52 -27.28 -20.72
N ALA A 441 14.84 -26.76 -19.53
CA ALA A 441 16.21 -26.77 -19.02
C ALA A 441 16.75 -28.20 -18.89
N ALA A 442 15.93 -29.17 -18.44
CA ALA A 442 16.33 -30.58 -18.39
C ALA A 442 16.56 -31.19 -19.80
N LEU A 443 15.75 -30.80 -20.79
CA LEU A 443 15.90 -31.27 -22.18
C LEU A 443 17.20 -30.74 -22.83
N TYR A 444 17.59 -29.51 -22.52
CA TYR A 444 18.75 -28.83 -23.10
C TYR A 444 20.04 -28.92 -22.26
N ALA A 445 19.97 -29.38 -21.00
CA ALA A 445 21.13 -29.65 -20.14
C ALA A 445 22.27 -30.47 -20.80
N PRO A 446 22.03 -31.51 -21.61
CA PRO A 446 23.12 -32.22 -22.29
C PRO A 446 23.74 -31.43 -23.45
N ASN A 447 23.08 -30.37 -23.93
CA ASN A 447 23.50 -29.56 -25.08
C ASN A 447 23.80 -28.10 -24.68
N THR A 448 24.16 -27.84 -23.42
CA THR A 448 24.41 -26.48 -22.90
C THR A 448 25.44 -25.69 -23.72
N CYS A 449 26.41 -26.36 -24.34
CA CYS A 449 27.42 -25.70 -25.19
C CYS A 449 26.87 -25.20 -26.54
N ASN A 450 25.70 -25.68 -26.95
CA ASN A 450 25.12 -25.41 -28.27
C ASN A 450 23.92 -24.44 -28.21
N THR A 451 23.62 -23.89 -27.04
CA THR A 451 22.53 -22.93 -26.85
C THR A 451 22.82 -21.96 -25.69
N SER A 452 22.73 -20.66 -25.97
CA SER A 452 22.81 -19.61 -24.95
C SER A 452 21.46 -19.34 -24.27
N THR A 453 20.35 -19.66 -24.97
CA THR A 453 18.97 -19.41 -24.53
C THR A 453 18.49 -20.43 -23.51
N PHE A 454 18.76 -21.72 -23.72
CA PHE A 454 18.28 -22.81 -22.87
C PHE A 454 19.40 -23.56 -22.11
N GLY A 455 20.61 -22.99 -22.08
CA GLY A 455 21.78 -23.64 -21.47
C GLY A 455 21.75 -23.71 -19.94
N SER A 456 20.98 -22.85 -19.27
CA SER A 456 20.86 -22.81 -17.79
C SER A 456 19.43 -22.53 -17.36
N PHE A 457 19.06 -22.93 -16.13
CA PHE A 457 17.73 -22.64 -15.57
C PHE A 457 17.40 -21.14 -15.61
N SER A 458 18.37 -20.27 -15.26
CA SER A 458 18.17 -18.81 -15.27
C SER A 458 17.98 -18.26 -16.68
N SER A 459 18.76 -18.75 -17.65
CA SER A 459 18.62 -18.36 -19.06
C SER A 459 17.25 -18.79 -19.61
N THR A 460 16.87 -20.05 -19.36
CA THR A 460 15.58 -20.60 -19.79
C THR A 460 14.42 -19.84 -19.17
N LEU A 461 14.49 -19.51 -17.88
CA LEU A 461 13.48 -18.72 -17.16
C LEU A 461 13.35 -17.33 -17.79
N ASN A 462 14.47 -16.66 -18.08
CA ASN A 462 14.49 -15.33 -18.71
C ASN A 462 13.85 -15.38 -20.11
N THR A 463 14.25 -16.33 -20.96
CA THR A 463 13.68 -16.49 -22.31
C THR A 463 12.18 -16.79 -22.27
N LEU A 464 11.73 -17.70 -21.40
CA LEU A 464 10.30 -18.01 -21.25
C LEU A 464 9.50 -16.82 -20.72
N THR A 465 10.08 -16.03 -19.82
CA THR A 465 9.46 -14.80 -19.29
C THR A 465 9.26 -13.77 -20.40
N TRP A 466 10.29 -13.48 -21.21
CA TRP A 466 10.14 -12.53 -22.32
C TRP A 466 9.23 -13.03 -23.44
N SER A 467 9.20 -14.35 -23.66
CA SER A 467 8.27 -14.95 -24.63
C SER A 467 6.79 -14.79 -24.24
N MET A 468 6.48 -14.65 -22.95
CA MET A 468 5.14 -14.27 -22.49
C MET A 468 4.76 -12.89 -23.03
N PHE A 469 5.67 -11.93 -23.11
CA PHE A 469 5.34 -10.60 -23.63
C PHE A 469 5.39 -10.52 -25.17
N GLY A 470 5.50 -11.66 -25.85
CA GLY A 470 5.69 -11.73 -27.30
C GLY A 470 7.10 -11.33 -27.76
N MET A 471 8.05 -11.15 -26.84
CA MET A 471 9.44 -10.77 -27.12
C MET A 471 10.40 -11.97 -27.21
N GLY A 472 9.85 -13.19 -27.29
CA GLY A 472 10.66 -14.41 -27.40
C GLY A 472 11.15 -14.66 -28.82
N SER A 473 12.44 -14.99 -28.98
CA SER A 473 12.98 -15.38 -30.29
C SER A 473 12.35 -16.70 -30.77
N GLN A 474 11.99 -16.76 -32.06
CA GLN A 474 11.52 -17.98 -32.71
C GLN A 474 12.66 -19.01 -32.87
N GLU A 475 13.90 -18.53 -32.87
CA GLU A 475 15.11 -19.33 -33.01
C GLU A 475 15.61 -19.85 -31.65
N ALA A 476 14.98 -19.47 -30.54
CA ALA A 476 15.39 -19.89 -29.20
C ALA A 476 15.54 -21.42 -29.01
N PRO A 477 14.70 -22.29 -29.61
CA PRO A 477 14.86 -23.74 -29.55
C PRO A 477 15.85 -24.34 -30.57
N GLN A 478 16.49 -23.53 -31.41
CA GLN A 478 17.50 -24.02 -32.32
C GLN A 478 18.80 -24.29 -31.56
N LEU A 479 19.50 -25.34 -32.00
CA LEU A 479 20.80 -25.74 -31.48
C LEU A 479 21.83 -25.38 -32.53
N ASP A 480 22.77 -24.51 -32.19
CA ASP A 480 23.88 -24.18 -33.06
C ASP A 480 24.83 -25.38 -33.07
N LEU A 481 24.79 -26.17 -34.14
CA LEU A 481 25.79 -27.19 -34.39
C LEU A 481 27.07 -26.47 -34.85
N HIS A 482 28.00 -26.23 -33.94
CA HIS A 482 29.39 -26.02 -34.32
C HIS A 482 29.98 -27.37 -34.71
N ASP A 483 30.48 -27.48 -35.95
CA ASP A 483 31.05 -28.69 -36.55
C ASP A 483 32.29 -29.24 -35.79
N ASP A 484 32.82 -28.49 -34.81
CA ASP A 484 34.10 -28.78 -34.12
C ASP A 484 33.99 -29.32 -32.68
N LEU A 485 32.77 -29.52 -32.13
CA LEU A 485 32.62 -30.00 -30.74
C LEU A 485 32.37 -31.51 -30.66
N PRO A 486 33.16 -32.28 -29.87
CA PRO A 486 32.97 -33.73 -29.76
C PRO A 486 31.62 -34.04 -29.13
N VAL A 487 30.82 -34.86 -29.82
CA VAL A 487 29.52 -35.33 -29.35
C VAL A 487 29.71 -36.21 -28.11
N TYR A 488 29.54 -35.66 -26.90
CA TYR A 488 29.50 -36.46 -25.67
C TYR A 488 28.07 -36.97 -25.39
N SER A 489 27.49 -37.67 -26.37
CA SER A 489 26.30 -38.47 -26.11
C SER A 489 26.76 -39.84 -25.62
N LEU A 490 26.31 -40.26 -24.42
CA LEU A 490 26.56 -41.61 -23.87
C LEU A 490 26.27 -42.74 -24.89
N THR A 491 25.36 -42.50 -25.83
CA THR A 491 24.93 -43.45 -26.87
C THR A 491 25.40 -43.08 -28.29
N ASN A 492 26.20 -42.02 -28.44
CA ASN A 492 26.73 -41.49 -29.72
C ASN A 492 25.74 -41.42 -30.89
N ASN A 493 24.46 -41.12 -30.61
CA ASN A 493 23.39 -41.07 -31.61
C ASN A 493 23.30 -39.66 -32.23
N PRO A 494 23.61 -39.48 -33.53
CA PRO A 494 23.55 -38.18 -34.20
C PRO A 494 22.12 -37.61 -34.26
N GLY A 495 21.09 -38.44 -34.12
CA GLY A 495 19.69 -37.99 -34.05
C GLY A 495 19.25 -37.40 -32.71
N LYS A 496 20.06 -37.52 -31.65
CA LYS A 496 19.69 -37.05 -30.30
C LYS A 496 19.56 -35.53 -30.22
N THR A 497 20.48 -34.80 -30.85
CA THR A 497 20.47 -33.32 -30.89
C THR A 497 19.31 -32.80 -31.74
N SER A 498 19.10 -33.39 -32.92
CA SER A 498 17.95 -33.10 -33.78
C SER A 498 16.60 -33.42 -33.10
N GLY A 499 16.54 -34.53 -32.36
CA GLY A 499 15.36 -34.90 -31.56
C GLY A 499 15.09 -33.91 -30.43
N ALA A 500 16.12 -33.48 -29.70
CA ALA A 500 16.00 -32.47 -28.65
C ALA A 500 15.53 -31.11 -29.19
N ALA A 501 16.09 -30.64 -30.32
CA ALA A 501 15.63 -29.43 -31.01
C ALA A 501 14.15 -29.53 -31.40
N THR A 502 13.76 -30.67 -31.96
CA THR A 502 12.38 -30.91 -32.43
C THR A 502 11.40 -30.90 -31.25
N VAL A 503 11.67 -31.68 -30.20
CA VAL A 503 10.83 -31.73 -28.99
C VAL A 503 10.80 -30.37 -28.30
N GLY A 504 11.94 -29.68 -28.22
CA GLY A 504 12.04 -28.35 -27.63
C GLY A 504 11.22 -27.31 -28.39
N ARG A 505 11.18 -27.35 -29.72
CA ARG A 505 10.32 -26.48 -30.53
C ARG A 505 8.84 -26.71 -30.25
N TYR A 506 8.41 -27.97 -30.09
CA TYR A 506 7.03 -28.28 -29.72
C TYR A 506 6.71 -27.84 -28.29
N LEU A 507 7.57 -28.10 -27.31
CA LEU A 507 7.36 -27.68 -25.92
C LEU A 507 7.29 -26.15 -25.79
N TYR A 508 8.17 -25.43 -26.47
CA TYR A 508 8.16 -23.97 -26.51
C TYR A 508 6.87 -23.44 -27.19
N GLY A 509 6.46 -24.05 -28.31
CA GLY A 509 5.21 -23.69 -28.97
C GLY A 509 3.96 -23.92 -28.10
N ILE A 510 3.90 -25.04 -27.37
CA ILE A 510 2.83 -25.35 -26.42
C ILE A 510 2.82 -24.34 -25.27
N TYR A 511 3.99 -23.99 -24.73
CA TYR A 511 4.11 -22.97 -23.70
C TYR A 511 3.57 -21.61 -24.16
N VAL A 512 3.99 -21.14 -25.34
CA VAL A 512 3.53 -19.86 -25.89
C VAL A 512 2.02 -19.90 -26.13
N PHE A 513 1.48 -21.00 -26.68
CA PHE A 513 0.04 -21.17 -26.85
C PHE A 513 -0.71 -21.13 -25.52
N CYS A 514 -0.25 -21.87 -24.50
CA CYS A 514 -0.88 -21.92 -23.19
C CYS A 514 -0.88 -20.55 -22.50
N THR A 515 0.26 -19.84 -22.54
CA THR A 515 0.42 -18.54 -21.88
C THR A 515 -0.32 -17.41 -22.60
N MET A 516 -0.20 -17.33 -23.94
CA MET A 516 -0.81 -16.26 -24.73
C MET A 516 -2.26 -16.48 -25.10
N VAL A 517 -2.69 -17.72 -25.36
CA VAL A 517 -4.06 -17.98 -25.78
C VAL A 517 -4.93 -18.37 -24.60
N VAL A 518 -4.47 -19.24 -23.70
CA VAL A 518 -5.33 -19.73 -22.62
C VAL A 518 -5.31 -18.78 -21.44
N LEU A 519 -4.13 -18.48 -20.87
CA LEU A 519 -4.03 -17.72 -19.63
C LEU A 519 -4.36 -16.23 -19.81
N LEU A 520 -3.97 -15.61 -20.93
CA LEU A 520 -4.32 -14.22 -21.20
C LEU A 520 -5.83 -14.04 -21.40
N ASN A 521 -6.49 -14.94 -22.14
CA ASN A 521 -7.94 -14.89 -22.32
C ASN A 521 -8.69 -15.15 -21.01
N LEU A 522 -8.18 -16.06 -20.18
CA LEU A 522 -8.72 -16.29 -18.83
C LEU A 522 -8.57 -15.04 -17.95
N LEU A 523 -7.42 -14.37 -17.99
CA LEU A 523 -7.17 -13.12 -17.26
C LEU A 523 -8.17 -12.05 -17.67
N ILE A 524 -8.39 -11.84 -18.98
CA ILE A 524 -9.38 -10.89 -19.49
C ILE A 524 -10.79 -11.25 -19.00
N ALA A 525 -11.19 -12.51 -19.09
CA ALA A 525 -12.51 -12.96 -18.67
C ALA A 525 -12.77 -12.73 -17.17
N VAL A 526 -11.80 -13.07 -16.31
CA VAL A 526 -11.92 -12.88 -14.87
C VAL A 526 -11.89 -11.39 -14.50
N MET A 527 -11.00 -10.61 -15.12
CA MET A 527 -10.98 -9.16 -14.89
C MET A 527 -12.28 -8.49 -15.35
N SER A 528 -12.89 -8.94 -16.44
CA SER A 528 -14.17 -8.41 -16.90
C SER A 528 -15.31 -8.74 -15.95
N ASN A 529 -15.41 -9.98 -15.46
CA ASN A 529 -16.46 -10.39 -14.52
C ASN A 529 -16.32 -9.67 -13.17
N THR A 530 -15.10 -9.63 -12.62
CA THR A 530 -14.81 -8.92 -11.36
C THR A 530 -15.06 -7.42 -11.48
N PHE A 531 -14.75 -6.82 -12.63
CA PHE A 531 -15.09 -5.42 -12.88
C PHE A 531 -16.61 -5.18 -12.91
N GLN A 532 -17.39 -6.08 -13.52
CA GLN A 532 -18.86 -6.01 -13.53
C GLN A 532 -19.50 -6.20 -12.15
N GLU A 533 -18.90 -7.03 -11.28
CA GLU A 533 -19.39 -7.22 -9.90
C GLU A 533 -19.07 -6.01 -8.99
N VAL A 534 -18.00 -5.29 -9.30
CA VAL A 534 -17.54 -4.15 -8.51
C VAL A 534 -18.22 -2.84 -8.88
N GLN A 535 -18.59 -2.68 -10.16
CA GLN A 535 -19.37 -1.55 -10.67
C GLN A 535 -20.84 -1.67 -10.26
#